data_AF-A0A942Z8Z0-F1
#
_entry.id   AF-A0A942Z8Z0-F1
#
_cell.length_a   1.000
_cell.length_b   1.000
_cell.length_c   1.000
_cell.angle_alpha   90.00
_cell.angle_beta   90.00
_cell.angle_gamma   90.00
#
_symmetry.space_group_name_H-M   'P 1'
#
loop_
_entity.id
_entity.type
_entity.pdbx_description
1 polymer ?
#
loop_
_entity_poly.entity_id
_entity_poly.type
_entity_poly.pdbx_seq_one_letter_code
_entity_poly.pdbx_strand_id
1 'polypeptide(L)' 'MINEIINKYIGKQCEISTGTFGINVEGKILEVNNNWIEIETKKGNELINAEFIQRIKVK' A
#
# COMPACT_ATOMS: atom_id res chain seq x y z
N MET A 1 8.16 1.81 -14.27
CA MET A 1 8.78 2.99 -13.62
C MET A 1 7.87 3.60 -12.53
N ILE A 2 6.91 2.85 -11.97
CA ILE A 2 5.78 3.42 -11.21
C ILE A 2 5.93 3.36 -9.68
N ASN A 3 6.91 2.60 -9.15
CA ASN A 3 6.96 2.26 -7.72
C ASN A 3 8.12 2.91 -6.93
N GLU A 4 9.03 3.66 -7.57
CA GLU A 4 10.11 4.33 -6.84
C GLU A 4 9.61 5.40 -5.86
N ILE A 5 8.46 6.01 -6.14
CA ILE A 5 7.84 7.00 -5.24
C ILE A 5 7.31 6.32 -3.98
N ILE A 6 6.74 5.12 -4.11
CA ILE A 6 6.15 4.37 -2.97
C ILE A 6 7.26 3.90 -2.01
N ASN A 7 8.43 3.54 -2.54
CA ASN A 7 9.60 3.14 -1.73
C ASN A 7 10.00 4.15 -0.66
N LYS A 8 9.77 5.45 -0.90
CA LYS A 8 10.06 6.54 0.06
C LYS A 8 9.19 6.47 1.32
N TYR A 9 8.09 5.74 1.26
CA TYR A 9 7.11 5.63 2.35
C TYR A 9 7.17 4.27 3.06
N ILE A 10 8.15 3.41 2.72
CA ILE A 10 8.43 2.19 3.50
C ILE A 10 8.64 2.57 4.97
N GLY A 11 8.00 1.82 5.86
CA GLY A 11 7.98 2.05 7.30
C GLY A 11 6.96 3.07 7.79
N LYS A 12 6.23 3.76 6.90
CA LYS A 12 5.18 4.74 7.26
C LYS A 12 3.82 4.07 7.35
N GLN A 13 2.98 4.62 8.23
CA GLN A 13 1.55 4.28 8.30
C GLN A 13 0.80 4.93 7.15
N CYS A 14 -0.07 4.18 6.50
CA CYS A 14 -0.82 4.64 5.35
C CYS A 14 -2.20 4.02 5.27
N GLU A 15 -3.04 4.64 4.43
CA GLU A 15 -4.32 4.12 3.98
C GLU A 15 -4.25 3.98 2.45
N ILE A 16 -4.39 2.75 1.95
CA ILE A 16 -4.41 2.44 0.53
C ILE A 16 -5.84 2.17 0.09
N SER A 17 -6.25 2.75 -1.03
CA SER A 17 -7.56 2.54 -1.63
C SER A 17 -7.44 2.12 -3.09
N THR A 18 -8.15 1.06 -3.47
CA THR A 18 -8.27 0.61 -4.87
C THR A 18 -9.48 1.21 -5.61
N GLY A 19 -10.16 2.19 -5.00
CA GLY A 19 -11.25 2.95 -5.60
C GLY A 19 -12.58 2.84 -4.85
N THR A 20 -13.61 3.52 -5.37
CA THR A 20 -14.94 3.64 -4.72
C THR A 20 -15.62 2.32 -4.42
N PHE A 21 -15.43 1.30 -5.27
CA PHE A 21 -15.97 -0.05 -5.09
C PHE A 21 -14.89 -1.08 -4.72
N GLY A 22 -13.69 -0.59 -4.42
CA GLY A 22 -12.55 -1.39 -4.04
C GLY A 22 -12.48 -1.62 -2.54
N ILE A 23 -11.29 -2.03 -2.10
CA ILE A 23 -10.97 -2.18 -0.68
C ILE A 23 -10.13 -1.01 -0.20
N ASN A 24 -10.27 -0.72 1.09
CA ASN A 24 -9.38 0.19 1.79
C ASN A 24 -8.58 -0.61 2.81
N VAL A 25 -7.26 -0.47 2.78
CA VAL A 25 -6.35 -1.13 3.71
C VAL A 25 -5.59 -0.08 4.48
N GLU A 26 -5.61 -0.18 5.81
CA GLU A 26 -4.84 0.69 6.70
C GLU A 26 -3.74 -0.12 7.38
N GLY A 27 -2.51 0.36 7.24
CA GLY A 27 -1.36 -0.30 7.85
C GLY A 27 -0.03 0.32 7.46
N LYS A 28 1.04 -0.33 7.93
CA LYS A 28 2.42 0.11 7.71
C LYS A 28 2.99 -0.57 6.47
N ILE A 29 3.59 0.19 5.57
CA ILE A 29 4.29 -0.37 4.41
C ILE A 29 5.55 -1.08 4.91
N LEU A 30 5.67 -2.38 4.67
CA LEU A 30 6.84 -3.17 5.03
C LEU A 30 7.83 -3.25 3.86
N GLU A 31 7.33 -3.59 2.68
CA GLU A 31 8.13 -3.76 1.47
C GLU A 31 7.32 -3.35 0.24
N VAL A 32 8.03 -2.92 -0.79
CA VAL A 32 7.48 -2.72 -2.14
C VAL A 32 8.38 -3.47 -3.10
N ASN A 33 7.82 -4.47 -3.78
CA ASN A 33 8.56 -5.33 -4.69
C ASN A 33 7.79 -5.47 -6.01
N ASN A 34 8.37 -4.98 -7.10
CA ASN A 34 7.70 -4.86 -8.39
C ASN A 34 6.34 -4.17 -8.22
N ASN A 35 5.23 -4.86 -8.48
CA ASN A 35 3.87 -4.33 -8.35
C ASN A 35 3.18 -4.74 -7.05
N TRP A 36 3.89 -5.30 -6.08
CA TRP A 36 3.32 -5.71 -4.79
C TRP A 36 3.78 -4.79 -3.67
N ILE A 37 2.84 -4.45 -2.80
CA ILE A 37 3.09 -3.72 -1.55
C ILE A 37 2.68 -4.66 -0.42
N GLU A 38 3.63 -4.98 0.46
CA GLU A 38 3.33 -5.67 1.70
C GLU A 38 2.99 -4.66 2.78
N ILE A 39 1.83 -4.83 3.40
CA ILE A 39 1.33 -3.98 4.47
C ILE A 39 1.07 -4.79 5.74
N GLU A 40 1.65 -4.34 6.85
CA GLU A 40 1.32 -4.80 8.19
C GLU A 40 0.04 -4.11 8.68
N THR A 41 -1.04 -4.87 8.77
CA THR A 41 -2.33 -4.43 9.32
C THR A 41 -2.53 -4.97 10.74
N LYS A 42 -3.59 -4.54 11.41
CA LYS A 42 -3.98 -5.11 12.72
C LYS A 42 -4.39 -6.60 12.67
N LYS A 43 -4.71 -7.12 11.48
CA LYS A 43 -5.17 -8.51 11.27
C LYS A 43 -4.07 -9.42 10.71
N GLY A 44 -2.87 -8.89 10.51
CA GLY A 44 -1.75 -9.57 9.86
C GLY A 44 -1.29 -8.84 8.60
N ASN A 45 -0.44 -9.51 7.82
CA ASN A 45 0.15 -8.93 6.63
C ASN A 45 -0.78 -9.13 5.43
N GLU A 46 -0.94 -8.08 4.63
CA GLU A 46 -1.69 -8.10 3.38
C GLU A 46 -0.78 -7.71 2.21
N LEU A 47 -1.00 -8.33 1.05
CA LEU A 47 -0.31 -8.00 -0.19
C LEU A 47 -1.27 -7.28 -1.13
N ILE A 48 -0.91 -6.06 -1.51
CA ILE A 48 -1.73 -5.22 -2.39
C ILE A 48 -1.01 -5.03 -3.72
N ASN A 49 -1.71 -5.26 -4.81
CA ASN A 49 -1.19 -4.98 -6.15
C ASN A 49 -1.29 -3.48 -6.45
N ALA A 50 -0.15 -2.84 -6.66
CA ALA A 50 0.04 -1.43 -6.92
C ALA A 50 -0.62 -0.92 -8.21
N GLU A 51 -0.86 -1.78 -9.20
CA GLU A 51 -1.53 -1.41 -10.46
C GLU A 51 -3.00 -1.06 -10.27
N PHE A 52 -3.62 -1.55 -9.19
CA PHE A 52 -5.04 -1.30 -8.89
C PHE A 52 -5.24 -0.20 -7.85
N ILE A 53 -4.16 0.42 -7.38
CA ILE A 53 -4.23 1.47 -6.38
C ILE A 53 -4.63 2.78 -7.05
N GLN A 54 -5.70 3.39 -6.56
CA GLN A 54 -6.13 4.72 -6.99
C GLN A 54 -5.60 5.81 -6.06
N ARG A 55 -5.33 5.47 -4.80
CA ARG A 55 -4.87 6.45 -3.80
C ARG A 55 -4.09 5.80 -2.66
N ILE A 56 -3.01 6.45 -2.25
CA ILE A 56 -2.29 6.18 -1.00
C ILE A 56 -2.28 7.46 -0.16
N LYS A 57 -2.77 7.41 1.06
CA LYS A 57 -2.67 8.50 2.04
C LYS A 57 -1.69 8.12 3.14
N VAL A 58 -0.56 8.80 3.18
CA VAL A 58 0.45 8.63 4.24
C VAL A 58 0.07 9.49 5.45
N LYS A 59 0.27 8.96 6.67
CA LYS A 59 0.01 9.65 7.94
C LYS A 59 1.28 10.24 8.57
#